data_AF-A0A7L4BNK4-F1
#
_entry.id   AF-A0A7L4BNK4-F1
#
_cell.length_a   1.000
_cell.length_b   1.000
_cell.length_c   1.000
_cell.angle_alpha   90.00
_cell.angle_beta   90.00
_cell.angle_gamma   90.00
#
_symmetry.space_group_name_H-M   'P 1'
#
loop_
_entity.id
_entity.type
_entity.pdbx_description
1 polymer ?
#
loop_
_entity_poly.entity_id
_entity_poly.type
_entity_poly.pdbx_seq_one_letter_code
_entity_poly.pdbx_strand_id
1 'polypeptide(L)'
;YLVFYCPQDIFYRCFAFLPLRLLVAGMKEVTRTWKITAGVAHADSHFKDAWLVMVAVGWARGAGGGLISNFEQLVRGVWKPETNELLKMSYPVKVTLIGAVLFTLQHSQYLPIARHNLVFLYTIFLVVSKVTMMLTRSAASPFAPIEAALGHMFFGLQKTPSKVKGEGTTSSNGSSVCDRSSEQHRDSVKKRQAKKTE
;
A
#
# COMPACT_ATOMS: atom_id res chain seq x y z
N TYR A 1 12.78 -21.49 -8.41
CA TYR A 1 12.76 -22.96 -8.32
C TYR A 1 12.71 -23.45 -6.88
N LEU A 2 13.81 -23.45 -6.11
CA LEU A 2 13.90 -24.08 -4.76
C LEU A 2 12.78 -23.71 -3.76
N VAL A 3 12.24 -22.49 -3.80
CA VAL A 3 11.13 -22.07 -2.92
C VAL A 3 9.82 -22.86 -3.15
N PHE A 4 9.63 -23.46 -4.33
CA PHE A 4 8.39 -24.16 -4.72
C PHE A 4 8.58 -25.66 -5.04
N TYR A 5 9.82 -26.09 -5.32
CA TYR A 5 10.11 -27.46 -5.80
C TYR A 5 11.24 -28.15 -5.02
N CYS A 6 11.58 -27.66 -3.82
CA CYS A 6 12.51 -28.36 -2.93
C CYS A 6 11.78 -29.52 -2.22
N PRO A 7 12.33 -30.75 -2.19
CA PRO A 7 11.71 -31.86 -1.48
C PRO A 7 11.48 -31.52 0.00
N GLN A 8 10.32 -31.95 0.52
CA GLN A 8 9.89 -31.73 1.91
C GLN A 8 9.85 -30.25 2.37
N ASP A 9 9.81 -29.29 1.44
CA ASP A 9 9.87 -27.84 1.66
C ASP A 9 11.10 -27.36 2.47
N ILE A 10 12.18 -28.14 2.53
CA ILE A 10 13.33 -27.87 3.43
C ILE A 10 13.87 -26.44 3.24
N PHE A 11 14.03 -26.02 1.99
CA PHE A 11 14.48 -24.66 1.64
C PHE A 11 13.51 -23.59 2.15
N TYR A 12 12.19 -23.75 1.93
CA TYR A 12 11.19 -22.81 2.42
C TYR A 12 11.15 -22.77 3.95
N ARG A 13 11.17 -23.92 4.63
CA ARG A 13 11.18 -24.03 6.10
C ARG A 13 12.39 -23.33 6.71
N CYS A 14 13.57 -23.49 6.10
CA CYS A 14 14.79 -22.78 6.50
C CYS A 14 14.61 -21.25 6.41
N PHE A 15 14.22 -20.72 5.24
CA PHE A 15 14.05 -19.27 5.04
C PHE A 15 12.78 -18.69 5.71
N ALA A 16 11.86 -19.53 6.17
CA ALA A 16 10.72 -19.13 7.01
C ALA A 16 11.11 -18.90 8.48
N PHE A 17 12.23 -19.48 8.94
CA PHE A 17 12.74 -19.28 10.31
C PHE A 17 13.03 -17.81 10.58
N LEU A 18 12.47 -17.29 11.68
CA LEU A 18 12.31 -15.84 11.90
C LEU A 18 13.61 -15.01 11.78
N PRO A 19 14.76 -15.37 12.40
CA PRO A 19 15.98 -14.57 12.27
C PRO A 19 16.58 -14.63 10.85
N LEU A 20 16.52 -15.76 10.15
CA LEU A 20 16.99 -15.84 8.75
C LEU A 20 16.07 -15.05 7.81
N ARG A 21 14.76 -15.10 8.06
CA ARG A 21 13.76 -14.30 7.34
C ARG A 21 13.97 -12.79 7.57
N LEU A 22 14.34 -12.37 8.79
CA LEU A 22 14.70 -10.99 9.11
C LEU A 22 16.01 -10.57 8.42
N LEU A 23 17.04 -11.42 8.42
CA LEU A 23 18.31 -11.16 7.72
C LEU A 23 18.09 -10.91 6.22
N VAL A 24 17.39 -11.82 5.53
CA VAL A 24 17.09 -11.69 4.09
C VAL A 24 16.18 -10.49 3.81
N ALA A 25 15.23 -10.18 4.70
CA ALA A 25 14.44 -8.96 4.59
C ALA A 25 15.29 -7.69 4.73
N GLY A 26 16.21 -7.63 5.69
CA GLY A 26 17.14 -6.52 5.86
C GLY A 26 18.04 -6.34 4.63
N MET A 27 18.68 -7.41 4.16
CA MET A 27 19.51 -7.40 2.94
C MET A 27 18.73 -6.89 1.72
N LYS A 28 17.46 -7.28 1.55
CA LYS A 28 16.60 -6.77 0.47
C LYS A 28 16.40 -5.25 0.53
N GLU A 29 16.26 -4.68 1.72
CA GLU A 29 16.15 -3.23 1.89
C GLU A 29 17.49 -2.50 1.66
N VAL A 30 18.64 -3.10 2.02
CA VAL A 30 19.97 -2.59 1.62
C VAL A 30 20.12 -2.55 0.09
N THR A 31 19.76 -3.64 -0.60
CA THR A 31 19.75 -3.68 -2.08
C THR A 31 18.78 -2.64 -2.67
N ARG A 32 17.69 -2.30 -1.97
CA ARG A 32 16.75 -1.27 -2.42
C ARG A 32 17.38 0.11 -2.43
N THR A 33 18.12 0.52 -1.39
CA THR A 33 18.83 1.81 -1.37
C THR A 33 19.81 1.93 -2.54
N TRP A 34 20.57 0.86 -2.82
CA TRP A 34 21.45 0.79 -3.97
C TRP A 34 20.70 0.93 -5.30
N LYS A 35 19.53 0.29 -5.46
CA LYS A 35 18.71 0.42 -6.67
C LYS A 35 18.13 1.83 -6.86
N ILE A 36 17.71 2.52 -5.79
CA ILE A 36 17.22 3.90 -5.87
C ILE A 36 18.36 4.83 -6.28
N THR A 37 19.51 4.77 -5.60
CA THR A 37 20.65 5.67 -5.87
C THR A 37 21.28 5.44 -7.23
N ALA A 38 21.38 4.19 -7.69
CA ALA A 38 21.79 3.85 -9.05
C ALA A 38 20.70 4.20 -10.10
N GLY A 39 19.45 4.41 -9.69
CA GLY A 39 18.40 4.97 -10.55
C GLY A 39 18.55 6.47 -10.75
N VAL A 40 18.66 7.22 -9.64
CA VAL A 40 18.86 8.67 -9.65
C VAL A 40 20.10 9.06 -10.46
N ALA A 41 21.26 8.45 -10.16
CA ALA A 41 22.52 8.78 -10.86
C ALA A 41 22.52 8.38 -12.35
N HIS A 42 21.77 7.35 -12.73
CA HIS A 42 21.63 6.95 -14.13
C HIS A 42 20.70 7.89 -14.91
N ALA A 43 19.63 8.37 -14.28
CA ALA A 43 18.75 9.37 -14.88
C ALA A 43 19.49 10.69 -15.09
N ASP A 44 20.25 11.16 -14.09
CA ASP A 44 21.10 12.35 -14.17
C ASP A 44 22.09 12.28 -15.35
N SER A 45 22.73 11.11 -15.55
CA SER A 45 23.68 10.88 -16.65
C SER A 45 23.08 10.93 -18.06
N HIS A 46 21.76 10.99 -18.18
CA HIS A 46 21.03 11.12 -19.46
C HIS A 46 20.19 12.40 -19.55
N PHE A 47 19.68 12.89 -18.42
CA PHE A 47 18.79 14.05 -18.33
C PHE A 47 19.27 14.98 -17.20
N LYS A 48 20.23 15.85 -17.53
CA LYS A 48 20.75 16.88 -16.62
C LYS A 48 19.62 17.74 -16.08
N ASP A 49 19.66 18.02 -14.78
CA ASP A 49 18.71 18.87 -14.05
C ASP A 49 17.22 18.45 -14.12
N ALA A 50 16.91 17.29 -14.68
CA ALA A 50 15.54 16.79 -14.83
C ALA A 50 15.06 16.07 -13.56
N TRP A 51 14.91 16.81 -12.45
CA TRP A 51 14.65 16.24 -11.12
C TRP A 51 13.45 15.28 -11.07
N LEU A 52 12.38 15.56 -11.82
CA LEU A 52 11.21 14.66 -11.91
C LEU A 52 11.56 13.30 -12.55
N VAL A 53 12.45 13.28 -13.56
CA VAL A 53 12.92 12.05 -14.21
C VAL A 53 13.83 11.28 -13.24
N MET A 54 14.69 11.97 -12.50
CA MET A 54 15.56 11.38 -11.47
C MET A 54 14.73 10.71 -10.35
N VAL A 55 13.70 11.38 -9.85
CA VAL A 55 12.75 10.81 -8.87
C VAL A 55 12.01 9.62 -9.48
N ALA A 56 11.47 9.74 -10.69
CA ALA A 56 10.71 8.67 -11.34
C ALA A 56 11.55 7.39 -11.56
N VAL A 57 12.77 7.51 -12.08
CA VAL A 57 13.66 6.36 -12.32
C VAL A 57 14.18 5.77 -11.01
N GLY A 58 14.53 6.60 -10.02
CA GLY A 58 14.90 6.16 -8.67
C GLY A 58 13.78 5.39 -7.98
N TRP A 59 12.55 5.90 -8.04
CA TRP A 59 11.35 5.28 -7.50
C TRP A 59 11.01 3.98 -8.22
N ALA A 60 11.05 3.97 -9.56
CA ALA A 60 10.81 2.77 -10.37
C ALA A 60 11.83 1.66 -10.10
N ARG A 61 13.13 1.96 -9.92
CA ARG A 61 14.12 0.96 -9.52
C ARG A 61 13.97 0.52 -8.06
N GLY A 62 13.47 1.38 -7.17
CA GLY A 62 13.21 1.07 -5.77
C GLY A 62 11.94 0.24 -5.49
N ALA A 63 10.89 0.42 -6.30
CA ALA A 63 9.55 -0.13 -6.07
C ALA A 63 8.85 -0.75 -7.29
N GLY A 64 9.51 -0.91 -8.45
CA GLY A 64 8.88 -1.33 -9.70
C GLY A 64 7.98 -2.58 -9.61
N GLY A 65 8.34 -3.58 -8.80
CA GLY A 65 7.49 -4.75 -8.56
C GLY A 65 6.17 -4.44 -7.83
N GLY A 66 6.13 -3.41 -6.98
CA GLY A 66 4.89 -2.89 -6.40
C GLY A 66 4.11 -2.06 -7.42
N LEU A 67 4.79 -1.16 -8.15
CA LEU A 67 4.16 -0.32 -9.17
C LEU A 67 3.47 -1.13 -10.28
N ILE A 68 4.05 -2.26 -10.68
CA ILE A 68 3.52 -3.17 -11.71
C ILE A 68 2.65 -4.29 -11.13
N SER A 69 2.36 -4.30 -9.82
CA SER A 69 1.69 -5.41 -9.13
C SER A 69 0.26 -5.69 -9.61
N ASN A 70 -0.43 -4.71 -10.19
CA ASN A 70 -1.76 -4.94 -10.80
C ASN A 70 -1.66 -5.66 -12.16
N PHE A 71 -0.57 -5.46 -12.91
CA PHE A 71 -0.28 -6.28 -14.08
C PHE A 71 0.28 -7.67 -13.68
N GLU A 72 1.06 -7.76 -12.60
CA GLU A 72 1.46 -9.06 -12.03
C GLU A 72 0.23 -9.90 -11.61
N GLN A 73 -0.76 -9.27 -10.99
CA GLN A 73 -2.04 -9.93 -10.66
C GLN A 73 -2.78 -10.35 -11.94
N LEU A 74 -2.86 -9.51 -12.97
CA LEU A 74 -3.51 -9.85 -14.25
C LEU A 74 -2.84 -11.05 -14.92
N VAL A 75 -1.51 -11.11 -14.96
CA VAL A 75 -0.73 -12.26 -15.48
C VAL A 75 -0.96 -13.54 -14.67
N ARG A 76 -1.34 -13.41 -13.38
CA ARG A 76 -1.78 -14.53 -12.52
C ARG A 76 -3.29 -14.83 -12.62
N GLY A 77 -4.01 -14.22 -13.55
CA GLY A 77 -5.45 -14.42 -13.75
C GLY A 77 -6.36 -13.68 -12.77
N VAL A 78 -5.83 -12.69 -12.02
CA VAL A 78 -6.56 -11.94 -10.99
C VAL A 78 -6.65 -10.47 -11.38
N TRP A 79 -7.86 -9.94 -11.61
CA TRP A 79 -8.07 -8.53 -11.89
C TRP A 79 -8.70 -7.83 -10.68
N LYS A 80 -8.01 -6.82 -10.13
CA LYS A 80 -8.46 -6.01 -8.97
C LYS A 80 -8.18 -4.52 -9.22
N PRO A 81 -8.98 -3.86 -10.07
CA PRO A 81 -8.72 -2.49 -10.51
C PRO A 81 -8.92 -1.44 -9.40
N GLU A 82 -9.63 -1.78 -8.32
CA GLU A 82 -9.86 -0.90 -7.18
C GLU A 82 -8.60 -0.66 -6.34
N THR A 83 -7.70 -1.65 -6.27
CA THR A 83 -6.49 -1.60 -5.43
C THR A 83 -5.27 -1.14 -6.22
N ASN A 84 -5.19 0.14 -6.54
CA ASN A 84 -4.00 0.73 -7.17
C ASN A 84 -2.97 1.21 -6.14
N GLU A 85 -1.71 0.83 -6.31
CA GLU A 85 -0.56 1.35 -5.53
C GLU A 85 -0.33 2.86 -5.73
N LEU A 86 -0.89 3.47 -6.77
CA LEU A 86 -0.95 4.93 -6.93
C LEU A 86 -2.08 5.59 -6.11
N LEU A 87 -3.17 4.86 -5.84
CA LEU A 87 -4.35 5.35 -5.11
C LEU A 87 -4.24 5.11 -3.60
N LYS A 88 -3.70 3.95 -3.20
CA LYS A 88 -3.42 3.59 -1.81
C LYS A 88 -2.03 2.96 -1.68
N MET A 89 -1.03 3.84 -1.82
CA MET A 89 0.40 3.55 -1.78
C MET A 89 0.81 2.77 -0.52
N SER A 90 1.33 1.56 -0.72
CA SER A 90 1.82 0.69 0.35
C SER A 90 3.12 1.21 0.95
N TYR A 91 3.43 0.80 2.19
CA TYR A 91 4.61 1.27 2.91
C TYR A 91 5.93 1.21 2.09
N PRO A 92 6.29 0.09 1.42
CA PRO A 92 7.52 0.05 0.64
C PRO A 92 7.54 1.05 -0.52
N VAL A 93 6.37 1.27 -1.16
CA VAL A 93 6.24 2.21 -2.29
C VAL A 93 6.33 3.64 -1.79
N LYS A 94 5.69 3.99 -0.66
CA LYS A 94 5.83 5.30 0.02
C LYS A 94 7.28 5.63 0.30
N VAL A 95 8.01 4.76 1.02
CA VAL A 95 9.38 5.08 1.43
C VAL A 95 10.32 5.16 0.23
N THR A 96 10.12 4.36 -0.82
CA THR A 96 10.93 4.50 -2.05
C THR A 96 10.75 5.82 -2.77
N LEU A 97 9.56 6.44 -2.73
CA LEU A 97 9.37 7.78 -3.30
C LEU A 97 10.09 8.82 -2.44
N ILE A 98 9.94 8.76 -1.12
CA ILE A 98 10.66 9.63 -0.16
C ILE A 98 12.18 9.50 -0.37
N GLY A 99 12.69 8.28 -0.49
CA GLY A 99 14.09 8.00 -0.79
C GLY A 99 14.53 8.57 -2.14
N ALA A 100 13.75 8.38 -3.20
CA ALA A 100 14.06 8.91 -4.53
C ALA A 100 14.11 10.45 -4.54
N VAL A 101 13.20 11.13 -3.81
CA VAL A 101 13.23 12.58 -3.60
C VAL A 101 14.48 13.00 -2.81
N LEU A 102 14.76 12.38 -1.67
CA LEU A 102 15.95 12.68 -0.86
C LEU A 102 17.25 12.50 -1.64
N PHE A 103 17.39 11.40 -2.38
CA PHE A 103 18.58 11.15 -3.21
C PHE A 103 18.68 12.09 -4.42
N THR A 104 17.56 12.58 -4.95
CA THR A 104 17.56 13.60 -6.03
C THR A 104 17.98 14.96 -5.49
N LEU A 105 17.41 15.43 -4.37
CA LEU A 105 17.81 16.67 -3.70
C LEU A 105 19.28 16.66 -3.27
N GLN A 106 19.77 15.49 -2.84
CA GLN A 106 21.17 15.23 -2.53
C GLN A 106 22.09 15.24 -3.77
N HIS A 107 21.57 14.89 -4.95
CA HIS A 107 22.31 14.99 -6.22
C HIS A 107 22.40 16.45 -6.65
N SER A 108 21.25 17.15 -6.65
CA SER A 108 21.09 18.56 -7.02
C SER A 108 21.63 19.56 -5.97
N GLN A 109 22.46 19.12 -5.02
CA GLN A 109 23.15 19.92 -3.98
C GLN A 109 22.25 20.74 -3.01
N TYR A 110 20.93 20.64 -3.08
CA TYR A 110 20.01 21.30 -2.13
C TYR A 110 20.07 20.74 -0.71
N LEU A 111 20.66 19.55 -0.53
CA LEU A 111 20.69 18.84 0.75
C LEU A 111 22.15 18.78 1.27
N PRO A 112 22.53 19.58 2.29
CA PRO A 112 23.92 19.72 2.76
C PRO A 112 24.35 18.54 3.66
N ILE A 113 24.27 17.33 3.13
CA ILE A 113 24.69 16.08 3.75
C ILE A 113 25.63 15.35 2.77
N ALA A 114 26.54 14.52 3.28
CA ALA A 114 27.36 13.67 2.42
C ALA A 114 26.55 12.48 1.90
N ARG A 115 26.62 12.19 0.59
CA ARG A 115 25.91 11.05 -0.06
C ARG A 115 26.03 9.73 0.71
N HIS A 116 27.22 9.42 1.23
CA HIS A 116 27.48 8.21 2.02
C HIS A 116 26.67 8.19 3.33
N ASN A 117 26.60 9.32 4.05
CA ASN A 117 25.84 9.45 5.28
C ASN A 117 24.33 9.31 5.00
N LEU A 118 23.83 9.91 3.92
CA LEU A 118 22.41 9.80 3.56
C LEU A 118 22.04 8.37 3.14
N VAL A 119 22.91 7.68 2.37
CA VAL A 119 22.76 6.25 2.06
C VAL A 119 22.72 5.40 3.34
N PHE A 120 23.63 5.63 4.28
CA PHE A 120 23.72 4.89 5.54
C PHE A 120 22.47 5.11 6.42
N LEU A 121 22.11 6.36 6.70
CA LEU A 121 20.95 6.72 7.52
C LEU A 121 19.63 6.21 6.93
N TYR A 122 19.40 6.41 5.62
CA TYR A 122 18.21 5.92 4.93
C TYR A 122 18.13 4.37 4.92
N THR A 123 19.27 3.69 4.79
CA THR A 123 19.32 2.21 4.84
C THR A 123 19.03 1.69 6.24
N ILE A 124 19.61 2.29 7.29
CA ILE A 124 19.29 1.95 8.69
C ILE A 124 17.79 2.18 8.94
N PHE A 125 17.26 3.33 8.53
CA PHE A 125 15.83 3.64 8.68
C PHE A 125 14.93 2.59 8.01
N LEU A 126 15.23 2.19 6.77
CA LEU A 126 14.50 1.13 6.07
C LEU A 126 14.62 -0.22 6.79
N VAL A 127 15.83 -0.65 7.16
CA VAL A 127 16.07 -1.96 7.78
C VAL A 127 15.39 -2.04 9.15
N VAL A 128 15.56 -1.04 10.01
CA VAL A 128 14.92 -0.98 11.34
C VAL A 128 13.39 -0.98 11.19
N SER A 129 12.85 -0.12 10.33
CA SER A 129 11.41 -0.09 10.05
C SER A 129 10.89 -1.45 9.56
N LYS A 130 11.63 -2.11 8.67
CA LYS A 130 11.26 -3.41 8.09
C LYS A 130 11.28 -4.54 9.12
N VAL A 131 12.31 -4.56 9.97
CA VAL A 131 12.46 -5.51 11.08
C VAL A 131 11.33 -5.32 12.09
N THR A 132 11.05 -4.08 12.52
CA THR A 132 9.95 -3.77 13.45
C THR A 132 8.59 -4.20 12.90
N MET A 133 8.25 -3.85 11.65
CA MET A 133 6.99 -4.31 11.03
C MET A 133 6.87 -5.85 10.99
N MET A 134 7.97 -6.57 10.77
CA MET A 134 7.98 -8.04 10.77
C MET A 134 7.89 -8.65 12.16
N LEU A 135 8.47 -8.00 13.18
CA LEU A 135 8.49 -8.47 14.57
C LEU A 135 7.14 -8.21 15.26
N THR A 136 6.60 -7.00 15.14
CA THR A 136 5.31 -6.59 15.72
C THR A 136 4.10 -7.23 15.00
N ARG A 137 4.32 -7.84 13.82
CA ARG A 137 3.28 -8.39 12.90
C ARG A 137 2.18 -7.42 12.49
N SER A 138 2.28 -6.13 12.84
CA SER A 138 1.25 -5.13 12.58
C SER A 138 1.29 -4.63 11.14
N ALA A 139 0.11 -4.43 10.55
CA ALA A 139 -0.05 -3.76 9.27
C ALA A 139 0.05 -2.23 9.38
N ALA A 140 0.10 -1.67 10.59
CA ALA A 140 0.39 -0.25 10.80
C ALA A 140 1.78 0.10 10.25
N SER A 141 1.86 1.13 9.40
CA SER A 141 3.15 1.66 8.97
C SER A 141 3.84 2.37 10.13
N PRO A 142 5.19 2.37 10.22
CA PRO A 142 5.91 3.18 11.20
C PRO A 142 5.71 4.70 10.96
N PHE A 143 5.23 5.08 9.78
CA PHE A 143 4.80 6.44 9.46
C PHE A 143 3.39 6.77 9.97
N ALA A 144 2.55 5.82 10.36
CA ALA A 144 1.18 6.09 10.81
C ALA A 144 1.05 7.18 11.89
N PRO A 145 1.86 7.24 12.97
CA PRO A 145 1.81 8.36 13.92
C PRO A 145 2.25 9.69 13.32
N ILE A 146 3.19 9.68 12.37
CA ILE A 146 3.68 10.89 11.67
C ILE A 146 2.62 11.38 10.66
N GLU A 147 2.02 10.48 9.89
CA GLU A 147 0.92 10.77 8.96
C GLU A 147 -0.32 11.28 9.72
N ALA A 148 -0.61 10.75 10.92
CA ALA A 148 -1.67 11.26 11.79
C ALA A 148 -1.34 12.65 12.37
N ALA A 149 -0.11 12.89 12.83
CA ALA A 149 0.32 14.19 13.35
C ALA A 149 0.33 15.27 12.25
N LEU A 150 0.87 14.96 11.07
CA LEU A 150 0.83 15.85 9.90
C LEU A 150 -0.61 16.08 9.42
N GLY A 151 -1.45 15.04 9.39
CA GLY A 151 -2.87 15.15 9.07
C GLY A 151 -3.59 16.11 10.02
N HIS A 152 -3.38 15.95 11.33
CA HIS A 152 -3.93 16.84 12.35
C HIS A 152 -3.40 18.28 12.25
N MET A 153 -2.13 18.46 11.86
CA MET A 153 -1.51 19.79 11.72
C MET A 153 -1.93 20.53 10.45
N PHE A 154 -2.10 19.84 9.32
CA PHE A 154 -2.44 20.45 8.02
C PHE A 154 -3.94 20.48 7.70
N PHE A 155 -4.73 19.52 8.19
CA PHE A 155 -6.17 19.41 7.91
C PHE A 155 -7.06 19.58 9.15
N GLY A 156 -6.47 19.75 10.33
CA GLY A 156 -7.18 19.91 11.59
C GLY A 156 -7.81 18.61 12.12
N LEU A 157 -8.43 18.70 13.29
CA LEU A 157 -9.08 17.59 13.97
C LEU A 157 -10.41 17.20 13.28
N GLN A 158 -10.33 16.39 12.23
CA GLN A 158 -11.49 15.64 11.76
C GLN A 158 -11.88 14.58 12.82
N LYS A 159 -13.11 14.68 13.32
CA LYS A 159 -13.59 13.88 14.46
C LYS A 159 -13.57 12.39 14.13
N THR A 160 -13.01 11.60 15.03
CA THR A 160 -13.29 10.16 15.07
C THR A 160 -14.77 9.97 15.42
N PRO A 161 -15.58 9.28 14.58
CA PRO A 161 -16.85 8.76 15.05
C PRO A 161 -16.54 7.64 16.06
N SER A 162 -16.77 7.91 17.35
CA SER A 162 -16.60 6.92 18.40
C SER A 162 -17.57 5.76 18.13
N LYS A 163 -17.02 4.56 17.90
CA LYS A 163 -17.82 3.36 17.69
C LYS A 163 -18.41 2.89 19.03
N VAL A 164 -19.51 3.51 19.44
CA VAL A 164 -20.25 3.17 20.67
C VAL A 164 -20.61 1.69 20.64
N LYS A 165 -20.08 0.93 21.60
CA LYS A 165 -20.37 -0.49 21.78
C LYS A 165 -21.70 -0.62 22.52
N GLY A 166 -22.78 -0.82 21.78
CA GLY A 166 -24.12 -1.03 22.35
C GLY A 166 -24.32 -2.45 22.86
N GLU A 167 -24.36 -2.62 24.18
CA GLU A 167 -24.88 -3.79 24.91
C GLU A 167 -25.61 -3.27 26.16
N GLY A 168 -26.84 -3.73 26.44
CA GLY A 168 -27.60 -3.34 27.64
C GLY A 168 -29.08 -3.02 27.40
N THR A 169 -29.93 -4.03 27.53
CA THR A 169 -31.40 -4.01 27.34
C THR A 169 -32.24 -3.38 28.47
N THR A 170 -33.34 -2.68 28.12
CA THR A 170 -34.66 -2.69 28.83
C THR A 170 -35.79 -2.10 27.95
N SER A 171 -37.07 -2.26 28.33
CA SER A 171 -38.31 -1.92 27.57
C SER A 171 -39.20 -0.92 28.35
N SER A 172 -40.28 -0.26 27.88
CA SER A 172 -41.21 -0.39 26.72
C SER A 172 -41.72 1.04 26.31
N ASN A 173 -42.81 1.37 25.58
CA ASN A 173 -44.03 0.72 25.02
C ASN A 173 -44.57 1.63 23.86
N GLY A 174 -45.78 1.56 23.26
CA GLY A 174 -46.94 0.64 23.35
C GLY A 174 -48.20 1.11 22.57
N SER A 175 -48.73 0.24 21.68
CA SER A 175 -50.09 0.18 21.05
C SER A 175 -50.89 1.43 20.59
N SER A 176 -51.00 1.60 19.25
CA SER A 176 -52.18 2.10 18.48
C SER A 176 -52.00 1.72 16.96
N VAL A 177 -52.96 1.47 16.05
CA VAL A 177 -54.45 1.46 15.97
C VAL A 177 -55.14 2.81 15.65
N CYS A 178 -56.00 3.00 14.62
CA CYS A 178 -56.29 2.34 13.32
C CYS A 178 -57.22 3.24 12.45
N ASP A 179 -57.16 3.19 11.10
CA ASP A 179 -58.26 3.36 10.09
C ASP A 179 -57.64 3.53 8.66
N ARG A 180 -58.08 2.86 7.57
CA ARG A 180 -59.32 2.93 6.73
C ARG A 180 -59.46 4.19 5.84
N SER A 181 -59.95 4.14 4.58
CA SER A 181 -60.03 3.11 3.51
C SER A 181 -60.77 3.68 2.27
N SER A 182 -60.37 3.38 1.02
CA SER A 182 -61.26 3.48 -0.18
C SER A 182 -60.76 2.69 -1.42
N GLU A 183 -61.68 2.42 -2.35
CA GLU A 183 -61.67 1.54 -3.53
C GLU A 183 -60.50 1.70 -4.54
N GLN A 184 -60.04 0.73 -5.36
CA GLN A 184 -60.56 -0.54 -5.93
C GLN A 184 -61.16 -0.46 -7.36
N HIS A 185 -60.39 -0.78 -8.42
CA HIS A 185 -60.80 -1.70 -9.52
C HIS A 185 -59.62 -2.13 -10.43
N ARG A 186 -59.47 -3.45 -10.63
CA ARG A 186 -59.18 -4.26 -11.87
C ARG A 186 -58.52 -3.65 -13.14
N ASP A 187 -57.91 -4.44 -14.04
CA ASP A 187 -57.85 -5.93 -14.16
C ASP A 187 -56.51 -6.45 -14.76
N SER A 188 -56.40 -7.77 -14.89
CA SER A 188 -55.17 -8.51 -15.30
C SER A 188 -55.28 -9.18 -16.68
N VAL A 189 -54.15 -9.58 -17.32
CA VAL A 189 -53.90 -10.92 -17.95
C VAL A 189 -52.71 -11.00 -18.96
N LYS A 190 -51.72 -11.87 -18.65
CA LYS A 190 -50.83 -12.75 -19.48
C LYS A 190 -50.06 -12.26 -20.76
N LYS A 191 -48.73 -12.57 -20.73
CA LYS A 191 -47.89 -13.33 -21.73
C LYS A 191 -47.78 -12.79 -23.19
N ARG A 192 -46.75 -13.11 -24.02
CA ARG A 192 -45.71 -14.18 -24.02
C ARG A 192 -44.45 -13.77 -24.83
N GLN A 193 -43.41 -14.62 -24.86
CA GLN A 193 -42.13 -14.43 -25.59
C GLN A 193 -42.15 -14.90 -27.06
N ALA A 194 -41.36 -14.23 -27.93
CA ALA A 194 -40.50 -14.75 -29.03
C ALA A 194 -39.67 -13.56 -29.56
N LYS A 195 -38.37 -13.58 -29.93
CA LYS A 195 -37.40 -14.57 -30.46
C LYS A 195 -37.41 -14.76 -32.01
N LYS A 196 -36.57 -13.98 -32.69
CA LYS A 196 -35.65 -14.33 -33.80
C LYS A 196 -34.50 -13.30 -33.80
N THR A 197 -33.21 -13.56 -34.09
CA THR A 197 -32.51 -14.47 -35.04
C THR A 197 -32.26 -13.81 -36.39
N GLU A 198 -30.99 -13.50 -36.67
CA GLU A 198 -30.13 -14.38 -37.48
C GLU A 198 -29.04 -14.98 -36.58
#